data_AF-A0A1B6GJ64-F1
#
_entry.id   AF-A0A1B6GJ64-F1
#
_cell.length_a   1.000
_cell.length_b   1.000
_cell.length_c   1.000
_cell.angle_alpha   90.00
_cell.angle_beta   90.00
_cell.angle_gamma   90.00
#
_symmetry.space_group_name_H-M   'P 1'
#
loop_
_entity.id
_entity.type
_entity.pdbx_description
1 polymer ?
#
loop_
_entity_poly.entity_id
_entity_poly.type
_entity_poly.pdbx_seq_one_letter_code
_entity_poly.pdbx_strand_id
1 'polypeptide(L)'
;EYCCIKELRVPGEFYLNTFNFLFDYTLSEKEAEGVDMKLAVKRMWEMHVALGRLNLRTQTCEAVVNKLARIVVSPNYLACKEGRQFIAFTFTLDIKLIKKFHQAVKDFLPSCKRNQAVAYGEVYHSAWLNGSAEVRQVLGSQCIQNLMTHMFVFPRKKQELTHLGHNVFAILSYLHHNRTLSHFSKTLTELYMPLLWRHLRSGNNIERCNAAEVFLDAYPLETPGSGKVEESNFMNKQHSEMFDLLTDNCHVVRIIAIKGICDKLCSAWRTFPPEIIQVLMRNLIDLASDGSDAGVRRALYDGLAVLLL
;
A
#
# COMPACT_ATOMS: atom_id res chain seq x y z
N GLU A 1 -48.60 -28.54 -2.53
CA GLU A 1 -47.48 -28.29 -3.45
C GLU A 1 -46.18 -28.42 -2.66
N TYR A 2 -45.34 -29.38 -3.02
CA TYR A 2 -44.04 -29.59 -2.41
C TYR A 2 -43.02 -28.66 -3.06
N CYS A 3 -42.43 -27.72 -2.31
CA CYS A 3 -41.16 -27.13 -2.67
C CYS A 3 -40.14 -27.47 -1.57
N CYS A 4 -39.74 -28.74 -1.53
CA CYS A 4 -38.52 -29.14 -0.82
C CYS A 4 -37.36 -28.94 -1.80
N ILE A 5 -36.73 -27.76 -1.78
CA ILE A 5 -35.38 -27.62 -2.31
C ILE A 5 -34.49 -28.45 -1.37
N LYS A 6 -34.30 -29.73 -1.72
CA LYS A 6 -33.22 -30.54 -1.17
C LYS A 6 -31.93 -29.75 -1.36
N GLU A 7 -31.16 -29.57 -0.29
CA GLU A 7 -29.79 -29.07 -0.38
C GLU A 7 -29.05 -29.87 -1.46
N LEU A 8 -28.79 -29.24 -2.61
CA LEU A 8 -28.09 -29.89 -3.71
C LEU A 8 -26.65 -30.13 -3.23
N ARG A 9 -26.33 -31.36 -2.84
CA ARG A 9 -24.94 -31.78 -2.56
C ARG A 9 -24.22 -31.93 -3.90
N VAL A 10 -23.69 -30.81 -4.38
CA VAL A 10 -22.87 -30.75 -5.58
C VAL A 10 -21.48 -31.32 -5.26
N PRO A 11 -20.96 -32.28 -6.05
CA PRO A 11 -19.62 -32.85 -5.84
C PRO A 11 -18.53 -31.78 -5.90
N GLY A 12 -17.46 -31.93 -5.11
CA GLY A 12 -16.31 -31.00 -5.13
C GLY A 12 -15.66 -30.88 -6.51
N GLU A 13 -15.71 -31.95 -7.31
CA GLU A 13 -15.23 -31.98 -8.69
C GLU A 13 -15.98 -31.02 -9.61
N PHE A 14 -17.29 -30.84 -9.41
CA PHE A 14 -18.07 -29.88 -10.20
C PHE A 14 -17.59 -28.44 -9.96
N TYR A 15 -17.37 -28.06 -8.69
CA TYR A 15 -16.83 -26.74 -8.37
C TYR A 15 -15.42 -26.56 -8.94
N LEU A 16 -14.56 -27.58 -8.83
CA LEU A 16 -13.22 -27.55 -9.37
C LEU A 16 -13.22 -27.33 -10.90
N ASN A 17 -14.06 -28.08 -11.63
CA ASN A 17 -14.21 -27.95 -13.08
C ASN A 17 -14.79 -26.59 -13.47
N THR A 18 -15.79 -26.11 -12.72
CA THR A 18 -16.40 -24.80 -12.95
C THR A 18 -15.40 -23.67 -12.77
N PHE A 19 -14.62 -23.67 -11.68
CA PHE A 19 -13.58 -22.68 -11.47
C PHE A 19 -12.47 -22.78 -12.51
N ASN A 20 -12.04 -23.99 -12.88
CA ASN A 20 -11.05 -24.18 -13.93
C ASN A 20 -11.50 -23.55 -15.25
N PHE A 21 -12.74 -23.81 -15.67
CA PHE A 21 -13.32 -23.22 -16.87
C PHE A 21 -13.40 -21.70 -16.78
N LEU A 22 -13.95 -21.16 -15.69
CA LEU A 22 -14.10 -19.71 -15.55
C LEU A 22 -12.76 -18.99 -15.46
N PHE A 23 -11.76 -19.57 -14.81
CA PHE A 23 -10.40 -19.03 -14.78
C PHE A 23 -9.76 -19.04 -16.16
N ASP A 24 -9.88 -20.12 -16.92
CA ASP A 24 -9.36 -20.15 -18.29
C ASP A 24 -10.06 -19.12 -19.18
N TYR A 25 -11.36 -18.94 -18.97
CA TYR A 25 -12.16 -17.95 -19.67
C TYR A 25 -11.71 -16.50 -19.34
N THR A 26 -11.56 -16.14 -18.06
CA THR A 26 -11.21 -14.77 -17.65
C THR A 26 -9.72 -14.44 -17.83
N LEU A 27 -8.86 -15.46 -17.93
CA LEU A 27 -7.44 -15.32 -18.26
C LEU A 27 -7.15 -15.42 -19.75
N SER A 28 -8.15 -15.66 -20.60
CA SER A 28 -7.92 -15.74 -22.04
C SER A 28 -7.54 -14.37 -22.61
N GLU A 29 -6.47 -14.33 -23.40
CA GLU A 29 -5.99 -13.11 -24.08
C GLU A 29 -6.73 -12.87 -25.40
N LYS A 30 -7.53 -13.84 -25.85
CA LYS A 30 -8.33 -13.71 -27.06
C LYS A 30 -9.59 -12.92 -26.72
N GLU A 31 -9.71 -11.72 -27.28
CA GLU A 31 -11.02 -11.05 -27.41
C GLU A 31 -11.92 -11.96 -28.25
N ALA A 32 -12.68 -12.83 -27.58
CA ALA A 32 -13.77 -13.51 -28.24
C ALA A 32 -14.90 -12.48 -28.43
N GLU A 33 -15.37 -12.33 -29.67
CA GLU A 33 -16.48 -11.44 -29.99
C GLU A 33 -17.68 -11.70 -29.06
N GLY A 34 -18.19 -10.65 -28.41
CA GLY A 34 -19.34 -10.74 -27.50
C GLY A 34 -19.01 -11.08 -26.04
N VAL A 35 -17.73 -11.15 -25.63
CA VAL A 35 -17.35 -11.46 -24.25
C VAL A 35 -17.34 -10.22 -23.36
N ASP A 36 -18.31 -10.13 -22.44
CA ASP A 36 -18.26 -9.18 -21.33
C ASP A 36 -17.36 -9.72 -20.21
N MET A 37 -16.07 -9.37 -20.29
CA MET A 37 -15.07 -9.76 -19.29
C MET A 37 -15.41 -9.25 -17.88
N LYS A 38 -16.04 -8.06 -17.75
CA LYS A 38 -16.44 -7.53 -16.45
C LYS A 38 -17.55 -8.38 -15.84
N LEU A 39 -18.53 -8.79 -16.65
CA LEU A 39 -19.58 -9.70 -16.20
C LEU A 39 -19.02 -11.07 -15.77
N ALA A 40 -18.03 -11.60 -16.49
CA ALA A 40 -17.36 -12.85 -16.11
C ALA A 40 -16.61 -12.74 -14.78
N VAL A 41 -15.87 -11.65 -14.56
CA VAL A 41 -15.21 -11.36 -13.28
C VAL A 41 -16.23 -11.18 -12.15
N LYS A 42 -17.37 -10.52 -12.44
CA LYS A 42 -18.47 -10.38 -11.46
C LYS A 42 -19.04 -11.75 -11.06
N ARG A 43 -19.30 -12.66 -12.01
CA ARG A 43 -19.75 -14.03 -11.71
C ARG A 43 -18.72 -14.81 -10.90
N MET A 44 -17.44 -14.63 -11.21
CA MET A 44 -16.34 -15.19 -10.43
C MET A 44 -16.36 -14.70 -8.97
N TRP A 45 -16.61 -13.41 -8.77
CA TRP A 45 -16.82 -12.85 -7.44
C TRP A 45 -18.08 -13.42 -6.78
N GLU A 46 -19.22 -13.52 -7.44
CA GLU A 46 -20.45 -14.08 -6.84
C GLU A 46 -20.27 -15.52 -6.33
N MET A 47 -19.41 -16.30 -6.98
CA MET A 47 -19.13 -17.71 -6.61
C MET A 47 -17.94 -17.88 -5.65
N HIS A 48 -17.23 -16.82 -5.25
CA HIS A 48 -15.95 -16.92 -4.53
C HIS A 48 -16.01 -17.75 -3.24
N VAL A 49 -17.14 -17.72 -2.52
CA VAL A 49 -17.30 -18.50 -1.27
C VAL A 49 -17.14 -20.00 -1.50
N ALA A 50 -17.55 -20.51 -2.66
CA ALA A 50 -17.36 -21.92 -2.99
C ALA A 50 -15.89 -22.28 -3.23
N LEU A 51 -15.08 -21.34 -3.75
CA LEU A 51 -13.64 -21.50 -3.88
C LEU A 51 -12.97 -21.64 -2.51
N GLY A 52 -13.46 -20.90 -1.50
CA GLY A 52 -13.00 -21.00 -0.11
C GLY A 52 -13.24 -22.36 0.54
N ARG A 53 -14.05 -23.24 -0.05
CA ARG A 53 -14.29 -24.61 0.44
C ARG A 53 -13.32 -25.64 -0.14
N LEU A 54 -12.52 -25.26 -1.14
CA LEU A 54 -11.55 -26.16 -1.75
C LEU A 54 -10.30 -26.30 -0.87
N ASN A 55 -9.79 -27.52 -0.73
CA ASN A 55 -8.50 -27.76 -0.11
C ASN A 55 -7.36 -27.54 -1.12
N LEU A 56 -6.90 -26.29 -1.22
CA LEU A 56 -5.86 -25.85 -2.17
C LEU A 56 -4.48 -26.49 -1.94
N ARG A 57 -4.30 -27.27 -0.88
CA ARG A 57 -3.04 -27.99 -0.58
C ARG A 57 -2.91 -29.31 -1.31
N THR A 58 -4.00 -29.80 -1.90
CA THR A 58 -4.02 -31.05 -2.64
C THR A 58 -3.37 -30.89 -4.02
N GLN A 59 -2.70 -31.94 -4.50
CA GLN A 59 -2.07 -31.93 -5.83
C GLN A 59 -3.08 -31.69 -6.96
N THR A 60 -4.33 -32.13 -6.78
CA THR A 60 -5.43 -31.87 -7.72
C THR A 60 -5.79 -30.39 -7.87
N CYS A 61 -5.45 -29.55 -6.88
CA CYS A 61 -5.68 -28.11 -6.91
C CYS A 61 -4.48 -27.31 -7.44
N GLU A 62 -3.38 -27.95 -7.84
CA GLU A 62 -2.17 -27.26 -8.31
C GLU A 62 -2.47 -26.34 -9.51
N ALA A 63 -3.26 -26.84 -10.48
CA ALA A 63 -3.71 -26.05 -11.62
C ALA A 63 -4.50 -24.80 -11.19
N VAL A 64 -5.38 -24.95 -10.20
CA VAL A 64 -6.14 -23.82 -9.63
C VAL A 64 -5.22 -22.81 -8.98
N VAL A 65 -4.27 -23.24 -8.15
CA VAL A 65 -3.32 -22.35 -7.48
C VAL A 65 -2.48 -21.57 -8.52
N ASN A 66 -2.07 -22.22 -9.60
CA ASN A 66 -1.32 -21.56 -10.68
C ASN A 66 -2.18 -20.54 -11.44
N LYS A 67 -3.46 -20.84 -11.67
CA LYS A 67 -4.41 -19.89 -12.26
C LYS A 67 -4.70 -18.71 -11.33
N LEU A 68 -4.83 -18.94 -10.03
CA LEU A 68 -4.98 -17.87 -9.03
C LEU A 68 -3.77 -16.92 -9.04
N ALA A 69 -2.56 -17.45 -9.14
CA ALA A 69 -1.36 -16.61 -9.26
C ALA A 69 -1.38 -15.73 -10.53
N ARG A 70 -1.91 -16.23 -11.65
CA ARG A 70 -2.13 -15.43 -12.88
C ARG A 70 -3.25 -14.39 -12.72
N ILE A 71 -4.31 -14.72 -11.98
CA ILE A 71 -5.43 -13.79 -11.71
C ILE A 71 -4.96 -12.61 -10.87
N VAL A 72 -4.11 -12.85 -9.87
CA VAL A 72 -3.54 -11.80 -9.00
C VAL A 72 -2.86 -10.69 -9.80
N VAL A 73 -2.35 -10.98 -11.00
CA VAL A 73 -1.67 -10.03 -11.89
C VAL A 73 -2.46 -9.69 -13.15
N SER A 74 -3.71 -10.13 -13.25
CA SER A 74 -4.54 -9.89 -14.43
C SER A 74 -5.06 -8.44 -14.49
N PRO A 75 -4.79 -7.69 -15.58
CA PRO A 75 -5.36 -6.36 -15.78
C PRO A 75 -6.89 -6.34 -15.74
N ASN A 76 -7.54 -7.41 -16.22
CA ASN A 76 -9.00 -7.54 -16.24
C ASN A 76 -9.59 -7.52 -14.83
N TYR A 77 -8.93 -8.19 -13.89
CA TYR A 77 -9.36 -8.20 -12.49
C TYR A 77 -9.00 -6.89 -11.77
N LEU A 78 -7.84 -6.31 -12.02
CA LEU A 78 -7.45 -5.05 -11.38
C LEU A 78 -8.33 -3.87 -11.80
N ALA A 79 -8.83 -3.89 -13.04
CA ALA A 79 -9.60 -2.79 -13.63
C ALA A 79 -10.99 -2.58 -12.99
N CYS A 80 -11.59 -3.60 -12.37
CA CYS A 80 -12.93 -3.51 -11.77
C CYS A 80 -12.91 -3.82 -10.26
N LYS A 81 -13.95 -3.34 -9.55
CA LYS A 81 -14.05 -3.48 -8.10
C LYS A 81 -14.17 -4.96 -7.68
N GLU A 82 -15.04 -5.71 -8.33
CA GLU A 82 -15.30 -7.13 -8.08
C GLU A 82 -14.03 -7.96 -8.29
N GLY A 83 -13.23 -7.62 -9.30
CA GLY A 83 -11.96 -8.27 -9.55
C GLY A 83 -10.92 -8.00 -8.46
N ARG A 84 -10.81 -6.75 -7.98
CA ARG A 84 -9.95 -6.43 -6.83
C ARG A 84 -10.41 -7.11 -5.55
N GLN A 85 -11.72 -7.20 -5.31
CA GLN A 85 -12.28 -7.97 -4.19
C GLN A 85 -11.94 -9.46 -4.30
N PHE A 86 -12.03 -10.03 -5.50
CA PHE A 86 -11.65 -11.42 -5.75
C PHE A 86 -10.16 -11.67 -5.50
N ILE A 87 -9.28 -10.77 -5.96
CA ILE A 87 -7.84 -10.85 -5.68
C ILE A 87 -7.60 -10.76 -4.16
N ALA A 88 -8.25 -9.81 -3.47
CA ALA A 88 -8.13 -9.68 -2.01
C ALA A 88 -8.55 -10.96 -1.28
N PHE A 89 -9.67 -11.57 -1.68
CA PHE A 89 -10.11 -12.87 -1.16
C PHE A 89 -9.12 -14.00 -1.44
N THR A 90 -8.42 -13.96 -2.58
CA THR A 90 -7.40 -14.97 -2.91
C THR A 90 -6.26 -14.99 -1.87
N PHE A 91 -5.90 -13.84 -1.30
CA PHE A 91 -4.93 -13.75 -0.20
C PHE A 91 -5.45 -14.33 1.13
N THR A 92 -6.76 -14.54 1.29
CA THR A 92 -7.34 -15.09 2.53
C THR A 92 -7.59 -16.60 2.45
N LEU A 93 -7.41 -17.24 1.29
CA LEU A 93 -7.73 -18.66 1.06
C LEU A 93 -6.81 -19.62 1.82
N ASP A 94 -5.50 -19.39 1.78
CA ASP A 94 -4.51 -20.20 2.49
C ASP A 94 -3.26 -19.37 2.82
N ILE A 95 -2.92 -19.33 4.10
CA ILE A 95 -1.76 -18.61 4.63
C ILE A 95 -0.45 -19.02 3.92
N LYS A 96 -0.32 -20.30 3.51
CA LYS A 96 0.87 -20.78 2.82
C LYS A 96 1.03 -20.23 1.40
N LEU A 97 -0.06 -19.76 0.78
CA LEU A 97 -0.06 -19.22 -0.58
C LEU A 97 0.15 -17.71 -0.64
N ILE A 98 -0.04 -16.99 0.48
CA ILE A 98 0.11 -15.52 0.56
C ILE A 98 1.43 -15.06 -0.03
N LYS A 99 2.54 -15.69 0.35
CA LYS A 99 3.88 -15.34 -0.15
C LYS A 99 4.03 -15.58 -1.66
N LYS A 100 3.43 -16.64 -2.20
CA LYS A 100 3.42 -16.93 -3.65
C LYS A 100 2.67 -15.83 -4.40
N PHE A 101 1.50 -15.42 -3.91
CA PHE A 101 0.72 -14.35 -4.54
C PHE A 101 1.40 -12.98 -4.40
N HIS A 102 2.00 -12.68 -3.25
CA HIS A 102 2.79 -11.47 -3.09
C HIS A 102 4.00 -11.43 -4.03
N GLN A 103 4.68 -12.56 -4.23
CA GLN A 103 5.77 -12.65 -5.20
C GLN A 103 5.29 -12.35 -6.63
N ALA A 104 4.13 -12.91 -7.03
CA ALA A 104 3.54 -12.60 -8.34
C ALA A 104 3.26 -11.09 -8.51
N VAL A 105 2.73 -10.41 -7.47
CA VAL A 105 2.57 -8.96 -7.49
C VAL A 105 3.91 -8.26 -7.68
N LYS A 106 4.94 -8.63 -6.91
CA LYS A 106 6.28 -8.03 -7.01
C LYS A 106 6.90 -8.19 -8.38
N ASP A 107 6.73 -9.35 -9.01
CA ASP A 107 7.27 -9.63 -10.34
C ASP A 107 6.56 -8.80 -11.42
N PHE A 108 5.28 -8.46 -11.20
CA PHE A 108 4.49 -7.63 -12.10
C PHE A 108 4.71 -6.11 -11.92
N LEU A 109 5.08 -5.67 -10.72
CA LEU A 109 5.25 -4.25 -10.37
C LEU A 109 6.16 -3.43 -11.30
N PRO A 110 7.28 -3.95 -11.85
CA PRO A 110 8.12 -3.21 -12.78
C PRO A 110 7.41 -2.78 -14.07
N SER A 111 6.45 -3.57 -14.57
CA SER A 111 5.66 -3.32 -15.78
C SER A 111 4.26 -2.76 -15.50
N CYS A 112 3.87 -2.71 -14.23
CA CYS A 112 2.55 -2.28 -13.76
C CYS A 112 2.33 -0.77 -14.03
N LYS A 113 1.14 -0.37 -14.47
CA LYS A 113 0.76 1.05 -14.55
C LYS A 113 0.45 1.61 -13.16
N ARG A 114 0.61 2.92 -12.96
CA ARG A 114 0.34 3.57 -11.65
C ARG A 114 -1.06 3.27 -11.09
N ASN A 115 -2.11 3.28 -11.93
CA ASN A 115 -3.48 2.97 -11.48
C ASN A 115 -3.63 1.51 -11.02
N GLN A 116 -2.89 0.58 -11.63
CA GLN A 116 -2.84 -0.82 -11.20
C GLN A 116 -2.07 -0.95 -9.87
N ALA A 117 -1.01 -0.18 -9.66
CA ALA A 117 -0.32 -0.12 -8.37
C ALA A 117 -1.24 0.41 -7.25
N VAL A 118 -2.00 1.47 -7.50
CA VAL A 118 -3.02 1.95 -6.55
C VAL A 118 -4.07 0.87 -6.26
N ALA A 119 -4.53 0.14 -7.29
CA ALA A 119 -5.43 -1.00 -7.12
C ALA A 119 -4.87 -2.09 -6.20
N TYR A 120 -3.54 -2.35 -6.22
CA TYR A 120 -2.92 -3.27 -5.26
C TYR A 120 -2.93 -2.76 -3.82
N GLY A 121 -2.85 -1.44 -3.62
CA GLY A 121 -3.10 -0.83 -2.32
C GLY A 121 -4.48 -1.22 -1.77
N GLU A 122 -5.52 -1.11 -2.58
CA GLU A 122 -6.88 -1.55 -2.22
C GLU A 122 -6.95 -3.06 -1.95
N VAL A 123 -6.29 -3.88 -2.77
CA VAL A 123 -6.22 -5.33 -2.59
C VAL A 123 -5.58 -5.70 -1.25
N TYR A 124 -4.39 -5.16 -0.93
CA TYR A 124 -3.72 -5.46 0.33
C TYR A 124 -4.53 -4.99 1.54
N HIS A 125 -5.09 -3.79 1.46
CA HIS A 125 -5.96 -3.27 2.52
C HIS A 125 -7.19 -4.17 2.72
N SER A 126 -7.91 -4.50 1.66
CA SER A 126 -9.11 -5.33 1.72
C SER A 126 -8.81 -6.75 2.19
N ALA A 127 -7.71 -7.36 1.74
CA ALA A 127 -7.29 -8.69 2.19
C ALA A 127 -6.96 -8.69 3.68
N TRP A 128 -6.31 -7.63 4.18
CA TRP A 128 -6.00 -7.50 5.59
C TRP A 128 -7.28 -7.31 6.42
N LEU A 129 -8.21 -6.45 5.99
CA LEU A 129 -9.48 -6.23 6.69
C LEU A 129 -10.31 -7.52 6.82
N ASN A 130 -10.40 -8.30 5.73
CA ASN A 130 -11.25 -9.50 5.68
C ASN A 130 -10.52 -10.79 6.12
N GLY A 131 -9.21 -10.75 6.33
CA GLY A 131 -8.42 -11.89 6.76
C GLY A 131 -8.59 -12.24 8.25
N SER A 132 -8.31 -13.50 8.60
CA SER A 132 -8.14 -13.94 9.99
C SER A 132 -6.93 -13.26 10.65
N ALA A 133 -6.76 -13.43 11.97
CA ALA A 133 -5.60 -12.89 12.69
C ALA A 133 -4.27 -13.37 12.09
N GLU A 134 -4.18 -14.64 11.71
CA GLU A 134 -3.00 -15.25 11.11
C GLU A 134 -2.75 -14.72 9.69
N VAL A 135 -3.80 -14.54 8.88
CA VAL A 135 -3.70 -13.93 7.55
C VAL A 135 -3.20 -12.49 7.66
N ARG A 136 -3.75 -11.70 8.60
CA ARG A 136 -3.32 -10.32 8.88
C ARG A 136 -1.85 -10.25 9.29
N GLN A 137 -1.41 -11.17 10.16
CA GLN A 137 -0.02 -11.24 10.60
C GLN A 137 0.92 -11.52 9.41
N VAL A 138 0.58 -12.49 8.55
CA VAL A 138 1.42 -12.84 7.38
C VAL A 138 1.38 -11.74 6.31
N LEU A 139 0.22 -11.14 6.04
CA LEU A 139 0.11 -9.99 5.13
C LEU A 139 0.95 -8.81 5.63
N GLY A 140 0.87 -8.48 6.93
CA GLY A 140 1.65 -7.41 7.52
C GLY A 140 3.15 -7.67 7.44
N SER A 141 3.60 -8.77 8.05
CA SER A 141 5.03 -9.08 8.21
C SER A 141 5.74 -9.52 6.93
N GLN A 142 5.07 -10.27 6.04
CA GLN A 142 5.72 -10.86 4.87
C GLN A 142 5.41 -10.13 3.56
N CYS A 143 4.36 -9.32 3.49
CA CYS A 143 3.98 -8.60 2.27
C CYS A 143 4.17 -7.10 2.42
N ILE A 144 3.42 -6.46 3.33
CA ILE A 144 3.42 -5.00 3.49
C ILE A 144 4.81 -4.54 3.96
N GLN A 145 5.37 -5.16 5.00
CA GLN A 145 6.71 -4.79 5.48
C GLN A 145 7.82 -5.13 4.48
N ASN A 146 7.61 -6.11 3.59
CA ASN A 146 8.54 -6.38 2.50
C ASN A 146 8.58 -5.19 1.52
N LEU A 147 7.43 -4.66 1.12
CA LEU A 147 7.33 -3.46 0.30
C LEU A 147 7.95 -2.24 1.00
N MET A 148 7.64 -2.02 2.28
CA MET A 148 8.21 -0.93 3.07
C MET A 148 9.74 -1.01 3.12
N THR A 149 10.29 -2.19 3.37
CA THR A 149 11.75 -2.41 3.46
C THR A 149 12.45 -2.04 2.15
N HIS A 150 11.90 -2.47 1.01
CA HIS A 150 12.47 -2.14 -0.30
C HIS A 150 12.27 -0.67 -0.69
N MET A 151 11.18 -0.03 -0.24
CA MET A 151 10.88 1.37 -0.53
C MET A 151 12.03 2.30 -0.13
N PHE A 152 12.67 2.05 1.02
CA PHE A 152 13.74 2.90 1.52
C PHE A 152 15.03 2.84 0.69
N VAL A 153 15.26 1.77 -0.07
CA VAL A 153 16.52 1.53 -0.80
C VAL A 153 16.37 1.62 -2.32
N PHE A 154 15.19 1.95 -2.84
CA PHE A 154 15.02 2.12 -4.28
C PHE A 154 15.91 3.25 -4.82
N PRO A 155 16.52 3.06 -6.00
CA PRO A 155 17.33 4.08 -6.62
C PRO A 155 16.45 5.26 -7.07
N ARG A 156 17.05 6.45 -7.09
CA ARG A 156 16.47 7.65 -7.66
C ARG A 156 17.23 8.09 -8.91
N LYS A 157 16.51 8.60 -9.92
CA LYS A 157 17.09 9.22 -11.11
C LYS A 157 16.69 10.69 -11.12
N LYS A 158 17.67 11.59 -11.17
CA LYS A 158 17.42 13.06 -11.13
C LYS A 158 16.44 13.45 -10.00
N GLN A 159 16.64 12.91 -8.80
CA GLN A 159 15.83 13.17 -7.60
C GLN A 159 14.46 12.47 -7.54
N GLU A 160 13.99 11.87 -8.63
CA GLU A 160 12.71 11.15 -8.68
C GLU A 160 12.88 9.65 -8.46
N LEU A 161 11.84 9.02 -7.93
CA LEU A 161 11.78 7.56 -7.84
C LEU A 161 11.77 6.94 -9.25
N THR A 162 12.35 5.75 -9.37
CA THR A 162 12.14 4.95 -10.59
C THR A 162 10.67 4.57 -10.75
N HIS A 163 10.29 4.10 -11.94
CA HIS A 163 8.93 3.58 -12.20
C HIS A 163 8.49 2.55 -11.14
N LEU A 164 9.37 1.58 -10.82
CA LEU A 164 9.12 0.60 -9.78
C LEU A 164 8.95 1.26 -8.39
N GLY A 165 9.81 2.21 -8.05
CA GLY A 165 9.71 2.96 -6.80
C GLY A 165 8.39 3.72 -6.68
N HIS A 166 7.93 4.38 -7.75
CA HIS A 166 6.63 5.04 -7.79
C HIS A 166 5.46 4.08 -7.63
N ASN A 167 5.54 2.88 -8.22
CA ASN A 167 4.49 1.88 -8.07
C ASN A 167 4.43 1.31 -6.64
N VAL A 168 5.57 1.00 -6.04
CA VAL A 168 5.61 0.56 -4.63
C VAL A 168 5.11 1.67 -3.71
N PHE A 169 5.53 2.90 -3.93
CA PHE A 169 5.06 4.05 -3.16
C PHE A 169 3.54 4.26 -3.32
N ALA A 170 2.99 4.08 -4.52
CA ALA A 170 1.55 4.18 -4.75
C ALA A 170 0.73 3.13 -3.96
N ILE A 171 1.26 1.91 -3.80
CA ILE A 171 0.65 0.89 -2.92
C ILE A 171 0.68 1.38 -1.47
N LEU A 172 1.85 1.78 -0.97
CA LEU A 172 2.02 2.19 0.43
C LEU A 172 1.19 3.43 0.76
N SER A 173 1.18 4.42 -0.14
CA SER A 173 0.39 5.64 0.01
C SER A 173 -1.10 5.35 0.07
N TYR A 174 -1.62 4.39 -0.71
CA TYR A 174 -3.00 3.95 -0.53
C TYR A 174 -3.25 3.43 0.90
N LEU A 175 -2.35 2.61 1.45
CA LEU A 175 -2.50 2.08 2.81
C LEU A 175 -2.45 3.20 3.87
N HIS A 176 -1.55 4.19 3.71
CA HIS A 176 -1.45 5.33 4.63
C HIS A 176 -2.74 6.15 4.67
N HIS A 177 -3.37 6.39 3.52
CA HIS A 177 -4.59 7.17 3.41
C HIS A 177 -5.88 6.38 3.73
N ASN A 178 -5.79 5.06 3.89
CA ASN A 178 -6.93 4.18 4.17
C ASN A 178 -6.84 3.49 5.54
N ARG A 179 -6.21 4.11 6.54
CA ARG A 179 -6.02 3.55 7.89
C ARG A 179 -6.97 4.06 8.97
N THR A 180 -8.24 4.28 8.62
CA THR A 180 -9.26 4.78 9.56
C THR A 180 -9.55 3.82 10.72
N LEU A 181 -9.31 2.52 10.55
CA LEU A 181 -9.42 1.54 11.64
C LEU A 181 -8.17 1.57 12.52
N SER A 182 -8.37 1.84 13.81
CA SER A 182 -7.28 1.94 14.80
C SER A 182 -6.34 0.73 14.80
N HIS A 183 -6.87 -0.49 14.71
CA HIS A 183 -6.04 -1.71 14.66
C HIS A 183 -5.15 -1.74 13.41
N PHE A 184 -5.64 -1.31 12.24
CA PHE A 184 -4.83 -1.27 11.02
C PHE A 184 -3.79 -0.14 11.08
N SER A 185 -4.17 1.04 11.57
CA SER A 185 -3.25 2.17 11.81
C SER A 185 -2.09 1.75 12.72
N LYS A 186 -2.41 1.13 13.86
CA LYS A 186 -1.43 0.57 14.80
C LYS A 186 -0.48 -0.41 14.12
N THR A 187 -1.01 -1.37 13.35
CA THR A 187 -0.18 -2.32 12.61
C THR A 187 0.77 -1.62 11.65
N LEU A 188 0.32 -0.62 10.87
CA LEU A 188 1.22 0.12 9.97
C LEU A 188 2.34 0.83 10.74
N THR A 189 2.04 1.47 11.88
CA THR A 189 3.04 2.09 12.75
C THR A 189 4.07 1.06 13.23
N GLU A 190 3.62 -0.10 13.73
CA GLU A 190 4.48 -1.18 14.20
C GLU A 190 5.39 -1.74 13.10
N LEU A 191 4.88 -1.87 11.87
CA LEU A 191 5.68 -2.32 10.73
C LEU A 191 6.76 -1.32 10.33
N TYR A 192 6.50 -0.01 10.46
CA TYR A 192 7.47 1.05 10.19
C TYR A 192 8.51 1.25 11.28
N MET A 193 8.16 1.01 12.55
CA MET A 193 9.03 1.26 13.71
C MET A 193 10.49 0.75 13.54
N PRO A 194 10.76 -0.49 13.10
CA PRO A 194 12.13 -0.98 12.96
C PRO A 194 12.87 -0.43 11.72
N LEU A 195 12.18 0.24 10.81
CA LEU A 195 12.71 0.67 9.50
C LEU A 195 12.91 2.18 9.42
N LEU A 196 11.86 2.94 9.73
CA LEU A 196 11.74 4.33 9.31
C LEU A 196 12.82 5.21 9.93
N TRP A 197 12.99 5.14 11.25
CA TRP A 197 13.96 5.97 11.98
C TRP A 197 15.40 5.68 11.55
N ARG A 198 15.70 4.42 11.19
CA ARG A 198 17.02 4.04 10.70
C ARG A 198 17.32 4.69 9.35
N HIS A 199 16.35 4.70 8.43
CA HIS A 199 16.56 5.25 7.09
C HIS A 199 16.51 6.79 7.06
N LEU A 200 15.76 7.43 7.97
CA LEU A 200 15.82 8.89 8.16
C LEU A 200 17.22 9.36 8.62
N ARG A 201 17.97 8.51 9.33
CA ARG A 201 19.34 8.79 9.81
C ARG A 201 20.44 8.13 8.96
N SER A 202 20.10 7.63 7.76
CA SER A 202 21.07 6.94 6.91
C SER A 202 22.19 7.88 6.44
N GLY A 203 23.41 7.36 6.35
CA GLY A 203 24.53 8.08 5.71
C GLY A 203 24.30 8.28 4.20
N ASN A 204 23.40 7.50 3.59
CA ASN A 204 23.04 7.61 2.19
C ASN A 204 21.89 8.60 1.99
N ASN A 205 22.12 9.68 1.23
CA ASN A 205 21.12 10.69 0.96
C ASN A 205 19.91 10.16 0.16
N ILE A 206 20.07 9.16 -0.70
CA ILE A 206 18.97 8.53 -1.45
C ILE A 206 18.02 7.83 -0.48
N GLU A 207 18.56 7.11 0.50
CA GLU A 207 17.75 6.45 1.53
C GLU A 207 17.01 7.47 2.39
N ARG A 208 17.67 8.58 2.77
CA ARG A 208 17.00 9.67 3.49
C ARG A 208 15.90 10.33 2.66
N CYS A 209 16.11 10.54 1.35
CA CYS A 209 15.06 11.04 0.46
C CYS A 209 13.85 10.10 0.43
N ASN A 210 14.08 8.79 0.28
CA ASN A 210 13.01 7.78 0.30
C ASN A 210 12.30 7.77 1.65
N ALA A 211 13.05 7.82 2.76
CA ALA A 211 12.50 7.81 4.09
C ALA A 211 11.69 9.07 4.40
N ALA A 212 12.14 10.24 3.96
CA ALA A 212 11.42 11.50 4.09
C ALA A 212 10.09 11.46 3.33
N GLU A 213 10.08 10.98 2.08
CA GLU A 213 8.87 10.87 1.26
C GLU A 213 7.86 9.90 1.89
N VAL A 214 8.31 8.75 2.40
CA VAL A 214 7.47 7.78 3.13
C VAL A 214 6.98 8.34 4.46
N PHE A 215 7.86 8.97 5.25
CA PHE A 215 7.51 9.53 6.56
C PHE A 215 6.42 10.58 6.44
N LEU A 216 6.60 11.54 5.53
CA LEU A 216 5.67 12.65 5.38
C LEU A 216 4.33 12.16 4.83
N ASP A 217 4.31 11.21 3.88
CA ASP A 217 3.08 10.59 3.40
C ASP A 217 2.35 9.78 4.48
N ALA A 218 3.12 9.07 5.32
CA ALA A 218 2.59 8.27 6.43
C ALA A 218 2.31 9.07 7.70
N TYR A 219 2.59 10.36 7.77
CA TYR A 219 2.34 11.18 8.96
C TYR A 219 0.84 11.49 9.12
N PRO A 220 0.27 11.46 10.34
CA PRO A 220 0.90 11.04 11.60
C PRO A 220 0.92 9.51 11.74
N LEU A 221 2.01 8.98 12.32
CA LEU A 221 2.01 7.62 12.85
C LEU A 221 1.50 7.66 14.29
N GLU A 222 0.61 6.73 14.64
CA GLU A 222 -0.06 6.68 15.93
C GLU A 222 0.23 5.36 16.66
N THR A 223 0.31 5.42 17.99
CA THR A 223 0.48 4.25 18.87
C THR A 223 -0.72 4.12 19.82
N PRO A 224 -1.94 3.91 19.31
CA PRO A 224 -3.15 3.97 20.14
C PRO A 224 -3.09 2.94 21.27
N GLY A 225 -3.35 3.40 22.48
CA GLY A 225 -3.40 2.56 23.68
C GLY A 225 -2.04 2.35 24.35
N SER A 226 -0.98 3.01 23.91
CA SER A 226 0.31 3.05 24.61
C SER A 226 0.30 4.04 25.79
N GLY A 227 -0.73 4.88 25.89
CA GLY A 227 -0.91 5.84 26.98
C GLY A 227 -0.42 7.23 26.61
N LYS A 228 -1.06 8.25 27.19
CA LYS A 228 -0.92 9.65 26.76
C LYS A 228 0.53 10.16 26.73
N VAL A 229 1.36 9.73 27.67
CA VAL A 229 2.77 10.16 27.75
C VAL A 229 3.58 9.56 26.59
N GLU A 230 3.42 8.26 26.32
CA GLU A 230 4.12 7.59 25.22
C GLU A 230 3.64 8.10 23.86
N GLU A 231 2.33 8.29 23.69
CA GLU A 231 1.73 8.87 22.48
C GLU A 231 2.28 10.29 22.22
N SER A 232 2.35 11.13 23.27
CA SER A 232 2.92 12.47 23.18
C SER A 232 4.42 12.45 22.81
N ASN A 233 5.20 11.58 23.46
CA ASN A 233 6.62 11.42 23.14
C ASN A 233 6.84 10.94 21.70
N PHE A 234 5.99 10.04 21.22
CA PHE A 234 6.05 9.55 19.85
C PHE A 234 5.71 10.64 18.82
N MET A 235 4.74 11.50 19.12
CA MET A 235 4.44 12.67 18.30
C MET A 235 5.57 13.70 18.31
N ASN A 236 6.14 14.01 19.48
CA ASN A 236 7.27 14.94 19.59
C ASN A 236 8.49 14.45 18.79
N LYS A 237 8.75 13.13 18.80
CA LYS A 237 9.79 12.54 17.95
C LYS A 237 9.53 12.82 16.47
N GLN A 238 8.29 12.62 16.00
CA GLN A 238 7.94 12.89 14.59
C GLN A 238 8.13 14.37 14.22
N HIS A 239 7.75 15.29 15.10
CA HIS A 239 7.99 16.72 14.88
C HIS A 239 9.49 17.05 14.84
N SER A 240 10.31 16.42 15.70
CA SER A 240 11.77 16.56 15.66
C SER A 240 12.35 16.07 14.33
N GLU A 241 11.88 14.94 13.79
CA GLU A 241 12.33 14.43 12.49
C GLU A 241 11.97 15.39 11.36
N MET A 242 10.81 16.07 11.41
CA MET A 242 10.47 17.12 10.43
C MET A 242 11.47 18.29 10.44
N PHE A 243 11.87 18.74 11.63
CA PHE A 243 12.90 19.78 11.77
C PHE A 243 14.24 19.33 11.18
N ASP A 244 14.66 18.11 11.48
CA ASP A 244 15.93 17.57 10.99
C ASP A 244 15.94 17.41 9.46
N LEU A 245 14.79 17.06 8.87
CA LEU A 245 14.64 16.99 7.42
C LEU A 245 14.72 18.37 6.74
N LEU A 246 14.21 19.43 7.37
CA LEU A 246 14.35 20.81 6.86
C LEU A 246 15.78 21.33 6.93
N THR A 247 16.61 20.77 7.81
CA THR A 247 18.01 21.17 8.02
C THR A 247 19.02 20.16 7.46
N ASP A 248 18.55 19.13 6.74
CA ASP A 248 19.39 18.07 6.17
C ASP A 248 20.46 18.64 5.23
N ASN A 249 21.65 18.04 5.21
CA ASN A 249 22.75 18.53 4.37
C ASN A 249 22.50 18.33 2.85
N CYS A 250 21.62 17.41 2.46
CA CYS A 250 21.23 17.18 1.08
C CYS A 250 20.04 18.05 0.69
N HIS A 251 20.21 18.91 -0.31
CA HIS A 251 19.16 19.82 -0.79
C HIS A 251 17.91 19.08 -1.28
N VAL A 252 18.07 17.86 -1.81
CA VAL A 252 16.95 17.02 -2.28
C VAL A 252 16.07 16.57 -1.11
N VAL A 253 16.68 16.21 0.03
CA VAL A 253 15.94 15.88 1.25
C VAL A 253 15.15 17.10 1.73
N ARG A 254 15.78 18.28 1.74
CA ARG A 254 15.09 19.54 2.10
C ARG A 254 13.92 19.86 1.16
N ILE A 255 14.06 19.65 -0.15
CA ILE A 255 12.96 19.82 -1.11
C ILE A 255 11.77 18.90 -0.79
N ILE A 256 12.02 17.63 -0.48
CA ILE A 256 10.99 16.66 -0.08
C ILE A 256 10.35 17.09 1.24
N ALA A 257 11.17 17.51 2.21
CA ALA A 257 10.75 17.97 3.52
C ALA A 257 9.79 19.17 3.42
N ILE A 258 10.18 20.22 2.68
CA ILE A 258 9.35 21.41 2.46
C ILE A 258 7.97 20.99 1.92
N LYS A 259 7.94 20.22 0.82
CA LYS A 259 6.69 19.82 0.18
C LYS A 259 5.77 19.04 1.12
N GLY A 260 6.33 18.03 1.81
CA GLY A 260 5.53 17.19 2.70
C GLY A 260 5.10 17.92 3.98
N ILE A 261 5.96 18.76 4.56
CA ILE A 261 5.61 19.52 5.77
C ILE A 261 4.54 20.56 5.47
N CYS A 262 4.64 21.29 4.36
CA CYS A 262 3.56 22.19 3.92
C CYS A 262 2.24 21.45 3.71
N ASP A 263 2.26 20.29 3.04
CA ASP A 263 1.06 19.45 2.89
C ASP A 263 0.47 19.00 4.24
N LYS A 264 1.30 18.63 5.22
CA LYS A 264 0.83 18.18 6.54
C LYS A 264 0.36 19.30 7.44
N LEU A 265 0.95 20.49 7.34
CA LEU A 265 0.40 21.68 7.99
C LEU A 265 -1.01 21.99 7.46
N CYS A 266 -1.31 21.76 6.17
CA CYS A 266 -2.67 21.89 5.64
C CYS A 266 -3.59 20.73 6.06
N SER A 267 -3.19 19.49 5.80
CA SER A 267 -4.06 18.31 5.88
C SER A 267 -4.19 17.74 7.29
N ALA A 268 -3.22 17.98 8.16
CA ALA A 268 -3.12 17.42 9.51
C ALA A 268 -2.88 18.50 10.58
N TRP A 269 -3.27 19.76 10.36
CA TRP A 269 -3.07 20.89 11.28
C TRP A 269 -3.31 20.58 12.76
N ARG A 270 -4.35 19.80 13.07
CA ARG A 270 -4.75 19.45 14.44
C ARG A 270 -3.71 18.62 15.21
N THR A 271 -2.75 18.02 14.53
CA THR A 271 -1.68 17.21 15.15
C THR A 271 -0.46 18.04 15.52
N PHE A 272 -0.46 19.34 15.23
CA PHE A 272 0.64 20.25 15.52
C PHE A 272 0.29 21.21 16.66
N PRO A 273 1.03 21.18 17.79
CA PRO A 273 0.97 22.22 18.79
C PRO A 273 1.41 23.58 18.22
N PRO A 274 0.88 24.72 18.71
CA PRO A 274 1.26 26.05 18.25
C PRO A 274 2.77 26.31 18.26
N GLU A 275 3.49 25.80 19.26
CA GLU A 275 4.93 25.96 19.42
C GLU A 275 5.69 25.25 18.28
N ILE A 276 5.23 24.05 17.89
CA ILE A 276 5.80 23.28 16.79
C ILE A 276 5.54 23.97 15.46
N ILE A 277 4.33 24.50 15.23
CA ILE A 277 4.01 25.27 14.02
C ILE A 277 4.97 26.45 13.89
N GLN A 278 5.18 27.21 14.97
CA GLN A 278 6.11 28.35 14.95
C GLN A 278 7.54 27.93 14.63
N VAL A 279 8.03 26.83 15.19
CA VAL A 279 9.37 26.30 14.89
C VAL A 279 9.47 25.89 13.41
N LEU A 280 8.52 25.11 12.90
CA LEU A 280 8.52 24.67 11.51
C LEU A 280 8.44 25.85 10.54
N MET A 281 7.57 26.83 10.80
CA MET A 281 7.43 28.01 9.95
C MET A 281 8.70 28.87 9.91
N ARG A 282 9.39 29.06 11.05
CA ARG A 282 10.69 29.77 11.06
C ARG A 282 11.72 29.06 10.17
N ASN A 283 11.87 27.75 10.35
CA ASN A 283 12.83 26.97 9.55
C ASN A 283 12.47 26.94 8.07
N LEU A 284 11.18 26.89 7.73
CA LEU A 284 10.73 27.02 6.34
C LEU A 284 11.12 28.38 5.76
N ILE A 285 10.88 29.47 6.49
CA ILE A 285 11.22 30.83 6.03
C ILE A 285 12.74 30.99 5.84
N ASP A 286 13.56 30.41 6.71
CA ASP A 286 15.02 30.46 6.60
C ASP A 286 15.52 29.84 5.27
N LEU A 287 14.80 28.85 4.73
CA LEU A 287 15.09 28.23 3.44
C LEU A 287 14.81 29.15 2.24
N ALA A 288 14.20 30.33 2.43
CA ALA A 288 14.07 31.33 1.37
C ALA A 288 15.43 31.86 0.91
N SER A 289 16.44 31.80 1.78
CA SER A 289 17.81 32.18 1.49
C SER A 289 18.74 30.98 1.24
N ASP A 290 18.19 29.77 1.03
CA ASP A 290 18.99 28.57 0.77
C ASP A 290 19.85 28.76 -0.50
N GLY A 291 21.16 28.79 -0.32
CA GLY A 291 22.14 29.03 -1.38
C GLY A 291 22.59 27.79 -2.13
N SER A 292 22.15 26.59 -1.74
CA SER A 292 22.68 25.34 -2.28
C SER A 292 22.06 24.95 -3.63
N ASP A 293 20.75 25.18 -3.81
CA ASP A 293 20.01 24.80 -5.02
C ASP A 293 18.75 25.66 -5.15
N ALA A 294 18.50 26.19 -6.35
CA ALA A 294 17.33 27.03 -6.60
C ALA A 294 15.99 26.28 -6.43
N GLY A 295 16.00 24.96 -6.57
CA GLY A 295 14.86 24.07 -6.35
C GLY A 295 14.36 24.07 -4.91
N VAL A 296 15.25 24.29 -3.92
CA VAL A 296 14.85 24.41 -2.50
C VAL A 296 13.98 25.66 -2.33
N ARG A 297 14.47 26.82 -2.79
CA ARG A 297 13.73 28.09 -2.71
C ARG A 297 12.42 28.02 -3.46
N ARG A 298 12.42 27.44 -4.66
CA ARG A 298 11.19 27.23 -5.44
C ARG A 298 10.17 26.38 -4.68
N ALA A 299 10.59 25.23 -4.13
CA ALA A 299 9.70 24.35 -3.37
C ALA A 299 9.09 25.07 -2.15
N LEU A 300 9.85 25.96 -1.50
CA LEU A 300 9.35 26.79 -0.42
C LEU A 300 8.24 27.72 -0.89
N TYR A 301 8.46 28.50 -1.95
CA TYR A 301 7.45 29.43 -2.45
C TYR A 301 6.18 28.69 -2.93
N ASP A 302 6.34 27.55 -3.60
CA ASP A 302 5.22 26.70 -4.00
C ASP A 302 4.43 26.19 -2.77
N GLY A 303 5.13 25.74 -1.72
CA GLY A 303 4.51 25.25 -0.49
C GLY A 303 3.83 26.35 0.34
N LEU A 304 4.45 27.52 0.46
CA LEU A 304 3.86 28.69 1.13
C LEU A 304 2.63 29.19 0.39
N ALA A 305 2.63 29.17 -0.94
CA ALA A 305 1.45 29.52 -1.71
C ALA A 305 0.26 28.62 -1.38
N VAL A 306 0.47 27.32 -1.18
CA VAL A 306 -0.59 26.38 -0.76
C VAL A 306 -1.04 26.62 0.68
N LEU A 307 -0.13 26.97 1.59
CA LEU A 307 -0.45 27.21 3.01
C LEU A 307 -1.26 28.48 3.26
N LEU A 308 -1.09 29.49 2.41
CA LEU A 308 -1.68 30.83 2.57
C LEU A 308 -2.97 31.04 1.77
N LEU A 309 -3.39 30.04 0.99
CA LEU A 309 -4.68 30.00 0.28
C LEU A 309 -5.77 29.39 1.17
#